data_AF-A0A2K3N639-F1
#
_entry.id   AF-A0A2K3N639-F1
#
_cell.length_a   1.000
_cell.length_b   1.000
_cell.length_c   1.000
_cell.angle_alpha   90.00
_cell.angle_beta   90.00
_cell.angle_gamma   90.00
#
_symmetry.space_group_name_H-M   'P 1'
#
loop_
_entity.id
_entity.type
_entity.pdbx_description
1 polymer ?
#
loop_
_entity_poly.entity_id
_entity_poly.type
_entity_poly.pdbx_seq_one_letter_code
_entity_poly.pdbx_strand_id
1 'polypeptide(L)'
;VHCNYFKEMDDLISELPDYILSDILTMLSMKDSLKTSVLSKRWCKLWSLRRNLYFDIFNVIGSSEEELLQKGYLVDVLDTSFSGVTTMERHINPDMSKDEFVKRVNQFVMNFQGTVMESFSVNFHLDHEQSSTIDQWISFAIARGVGRIDLLLIGRPYNAPPTGRGNPCTFDFGIISKSNTSTLNHLRLENCLVFHPTNCDFTPLKNLRSLSLERSKLDETFIESLLVNCPRLEELCLISCVFKSSMPEIVSSSLCHLKVIGCYFVSKCYHQVTVNLVLLDCLKLTSLELDCLRLTSSEDGFVTLNFNTPMLKSIEFSIPSNQVLNTYVALCTIFFPELEILRLTTFSMVTTSPKITQPIKHLKQLHLFIFVDSYILDDMEYDPLWFLNILQACPLLQKLSIMFTDLEFFENQKDVMRDVETFSHDEVKVIELGGCVGNWFEIEFVMNVLKYAHKLEHIVVSPYWRDDDSSDWNSNPVWFQSGRKRMSEKLQIEEVVGREKLVLI
;
A
#
# COMPACT_ATOMS: atom_id res chain seq x y z
N VAL A 1 -66.44 -26.90 -7.97
CA VAL A 1 -65.41 -26.75 -6.91
C VAL A 1 -64.07 -27.15 -7.50
N HIS A 2 -63.12 -26.21 -7.40
CA HIS A 2 -61.66 -26.29 -7.57
C HIS A 2 -61.00 -26.33 -8.97
N CYS A 3 -60.81 -25.10 -9.46
CA CYS A 3 -59.58 -24.48 -9.98
C CYS A 3 -58.36 -25.37 -10.28
N ASN A 4 -58.04 -25.46 -11.58
CA ASN A 4 -56.67 -25.54 -12.08
C ASN A 4 -56.29 -24.16 -12.66
N TYR A 5 -55.61 -23.34 -11.88
CA TYR A 5 -54.93 -22.12 -12.35
C TYR A 5 -53.55 -22.07 -11.68
N PHE A 6 -52.65 -22.95 -12.10
CA PHE A 6 -51.23 -22.61 -12.07
C PHE A 6 -50.91 -21.98 -13.42
N LYS A 7 -51.05 -20.65 -13.46
CA LYS A 7 -50.51 -19.83 -14.54
C LYS A 7 -48.99 -20.01 -14.48
N GLU A 8 -48.38 -20.46 -15.58
CA GLU A 8 -46.91 -20.46 -15.71
C GLU A 8 -46.40 -19.07 -15.30
N MET A 9 -45.46 -19.03 -14.36
CA MET A 9 -44.76 -17.79 -14.03
C MET A 9 -44.01 -17.38 -15.29
N ASP A 10 -44.43 -16.28 -15.91
CA ASP A 10 -43.75 -15.71 -17.07
C ASP A 10 -42.26 -15.49 -16.71
N ASP A 11 -41.34 -15.96 -17.56
CA ASP A 11 -39.90 -15.80 -17.37
C ASP A 11 -39.48 -14.36 -17.68
N LEU A 12 -39.77 -13.47 -16.75
CA LEU A 12 -39.49 -12.03 -16.85
C LEU A 12 -37.98 -11.73 -16.94
N ILE A 13 -37.11 -12.63 -16.46
CA ILE A 13 -35.66 -12.45 -16.54
C ILE A 13 -35.23 -12.61 -18.00
N SER A 14 -35.72 -13.64 -18.70
CA SER A 14 -35.44 -13.82 -20.12
C SER A 14 -36.00 -12.70 -21.02
N GLU A 15 -36.87 -11.82 -20.52
CA GLU A 15 -37.37 -10.66 -21.27
C GLU A 15 -36.47 -9.41 -21.14
N LEU A 16 -35.54 -9.40 -20.18
CA LEU A 16 -34.63 -8.26 -19.98
C LEU A 16 -33.71 -8.04 -21.19
N PRO A 17 -33.33 -6.80 -21.51
CA PRO A 17 -32.34 -6.50 -22.54
C PRO A 17 -30.97 -7.14 -22.29
N ASP A 18 -30.24 -7.43 -23.37
CA ASP A 18 -28.91 -8.09 -23.30
C ASP A 18 -27.90 -7.36 -22.41
N TYR A 19 -27.95 -6.02 -22.34
CA TYR A 19 -27.06 -5.26 -21.48
C TYR A 19 -27.34 -5.50 -19.98
N ILE A 20 -28.63 -5.54 -19.57
CA ILE A 20 -29.00 -5.85 -18.17
C ILE A 20 -28.61 -7.28 -17.82
N LEU A 21 -28.86 -8.22 -18.74
CA LEU A 21 -28.47 -9.61 -18.52
C LEU A 21 -26.96 -9.78 -18.43
N SER A 22 -26.20 -9.05 -19.24
CA SER A 22 -24.74 -8.99 -19.15
C SER A 22 -24.31 -8.45 -17.77
N ASP A 23 -24.92 -7.37 -17.29
CA ASP A 23 -24.62 -6.81 -15.96
C ASP A 23 -24.91 -7.83 -14.85
N ILE A 24 -26.05 -8.53 -14.91
CA ILE A 24 -26.38 -9.61 -13.96
C ILE A 24 -25.30 -10.71 -13.99
N LEU A 25 -24.84 -11.13 -15.17
CA LEU A 25 -23.77 -12.13 -15.31
C LEU A 25 -22.42 -11.66 -14.79
N THR A 26 -22.17 -10.35 -14.70
CA THR A 26 -20.96 -9.82 -14.04
C THR A 26 -21.01 -9.96 -12.52
N MET A 27 -22.21 -10.00 -11.94
CA MET A 27 -22.40 -10.20 -10.49
C MET A 27 -22.33 -11.67 -10.05
N LEU A 28 -22.38 -12.61 -11.00
CA LEU A 28 -22.22 -14.04 -10.72
C LEU A 28 -20.74 -14.45 -10.70
N SER A 29 -20.45 -15.51 -9.95
CA SER A 29 -19.15 -16.18 -10.04
C SER A 29 -18.91 -16.68 -11.47
N MET A 30 -17.65 -16.82 -11.87
CA MET A 30 -17.33 -17.30 -13.22
C MET A 30 -17.92 -18.69 -13.48
N LYS A 31 -17.86 -19.58 -12.49
CA LYS A 31 -18.48 -20.90 -12.49
C LYS A 31 -19.99 -20.84 -12.65
N ASP A 32 -20.69 -19.99 -11.91
CA ASP A 32 -22.16 -19.94 -11.95
C ASP A 32 -22.65 -19.27 -13.23
N SER A 33 -21.93 -18.26 -13.71
CA SER A 33 -22.20 -17.65 -15.01
C SER A 33 -22.04 -18.66 -16.15
N LEU A 34 -21.02 -19.53 -16.12
CA LEU A 34 -20.92 -20.64 -17.08
C LEU A 34 -22.11 -21.61 -17.00
N LYS A 35 -22.64 -21.93 -15.81
CA LYS A 35 -23.83 -22.78 -15.70
C LYS A 35 -25.05 -22.15 -16.37
N THR A 36 -25.20 -20.83 -16.32
CA THR A 36 -26.30 -20.13 -17.00
C THR A 36 -26.24 -20.29 -18.52
N SER A 37 -25.04 -20.50 -19.10
CA SER A 37 -24.89 -20.75 -20.54
C SER A 37 -25.59 -22.01 -21.03
N VAL A 38 -25.85 -22.97 -20.14
CA VAL A 38 -26.60 -24.20 -20.44
C VAL A 38 -28.11 -23.94 -20.48
N LEU A 39 -28.60 -22.88 -19.80
CA LEU A 39 -30.03 -22.57 -19.70
C LEU A 39 -30.61 -22.08 -21.03
N SER A 40 -29.85 -21.30 -21.82
CA SER A 40 -30.26 -20.94 -23.17
C SER A 40 -29.11 -20.48 -24.06
N LYS A 41 -29.30 -20.56 -25.39
CA LYS A 41 -28.36 -20.02 -26.39
C LYS A 41 -28.10 -18.52 -26.22
N ARG A 42 -29.05 -17.77 -25.64
CA ARG A 42 -28.90 -16.32 -25.40
C ARG A 42 -27.93 -16.08 -24.25
N TRP A 43 -28.10 -16.75 -23.11
CA TRP A 43 -27.19 -16.67 -21.97
C TRP A 43 -25.77 -17.11 -22.32
N CYS A 44 -25.61 -18.13 -23.16
CA CYS A 44 -24.30 -18.54 -23.69
C CYS A 44 -23.59 -17.43 -24.48
N LYS A 45 -24.32 -16.64 -25.27
CA LYS A 45 -23.75 -15.49 -26.00
C LYS A 45 -23.43 -14.33 -25.07
N LEU A 46 -24.30 -14.05 -24.09
CA LEU A 46 -24.13 -12.94 -23.15
C LEU A 46 -22.87 -13.10 -22.29
N TRP A 47 -22.55 -14.33 -21.93
CA TRP A 47 -21.31 -14.66 -21.26
C TRP A 47 -20.05 -14.17 -22.01
N SER A 48 -20.05 -14.26 -23.34
CA SER A 48 -18.93 -13.80 -24.17
C SER A 48 -18.73 -12.27 -24.16
N LEU A 49 -19.68 -11.52 -23.61
CA LEU A 49 -19.59 -10.06 -23.45
C LEU A 49 -18.80 -9.66 -22.20
N ARG A 50 -18.48 -10.58 -21.28
CA ARG A 50 -17.69 -10.29 -20.08
C ARG A 50 -16.28 -9.85 -20.48
N ARG A 51 -15.93 -8.61 -20.14
CA ARG A 51 -14.62 -8.00 -20.48
C ARG A 51 -13.59 -8.12 -19.37
N ASN A 52 -14.03 -8.38 -18.14
CA ASN A 52 -13.19 -8.48 -16.96
C ASN A 52 -13.22 -9.92 -16.44
N LEU A 53 -12.10 -10.61 -16.61
CA LEU A 53 -11.95 -12.00 -16.19
C LEU A 53 -11.11 -12.04 -14.92
N TYR A 54 -11.73 -12.48 -13.82
CA TYR A 54 -11.07 -12.61 -12.52
C TYR A 54 -11.17 -14.08 -12.07
N PHE A 55 -10.01 -14.73 -11.93
CA PHE A 55 -9.88 -16.14 -11.57
C PHE A 55 -9.25 -16.26 -10.19
N ASP A 56 -10.07 -16.50 -9.18
CA ASP A 56 -9.64 -16.88 -7.83
C ASP A 56 -10.26 -18.22 -7.43
N ILE A 57 -9.95 -18.68 -6.21
CA ILE A 57 -10.49 -19.94 -5.70
C ILE A 57 -12.03 -19.94 -5.69
N PHE A 58 -12.68 -18.80 -5.49
CA PHE A 58 -14.13 -18.72 -5.43
C PHE A 58 -14.80 -18.77 -6.81
N ASN A 59 -14.23 -18.06 -7.78
CA ASN A 59 -14.74 -18.00 -9.14
C ASN A 59 -14.51 -19.30 -9.89
N VAL A 60 -13.51 -20.10 -9.50
CA VAL A 60 -13.08 -21.29 -10.22
C VAL A 60 -13.47 -22.60 -9.52
N ILE A 61 -13.29 -22.69 -8.20
CA ILE A 61 -13.43 -23.95 -7.45
C ILE A 61 -14.78 -24.06 -6.75
N GLY A 62 -15.06 -23.19 -5.77
CA GLY A 62 -16.23 -23.26 -4.87
C GLY A 62 -16.85 -21.89 -4.62
N SER A 63 -18.16 -21.80 -4.38
CA SER A 63 -18.85 -20.49 -4.32
C SER A 63 -18.91 -19.88 -2.91
N SER A 64 -18.48 -20.61 -1.86
CA SER A 64 -18.38 -20.09 -0.50
C SER A 64 -17.22 -20.70 0.29
N GLU A 65 -16.84 -20.05 1.38
CA GLU A 65 -15.75 -20.49 2.24
C GLU A 65 -16.07 -21.82 2.93
N GLU A 66 -17.32 -22.01 3.33
CA GLU A 66 -17.83 -23.24 3.94
C GLU A 66 -17.81 -24.41 2.95
N GLU A 67 -18.18 -24.17 1.68
CA GLU A 67 -18.07 -25.18 0.63
C GLU A 67 -16.61 -25.60 0.44
N LEU A 68 -15.69 -24.64 0.43
CA LEU A 68 -14.26 -24.92 0.25
C LEU A 68 -13.66 -25.68 1.44
N LEU A 69 -14.04 -25.36 2.68
CA LEU A 69 -13.65 -26.13 3.87
C LEU A 69 -14.20 -27.56 3.83
N GLN A 70 -15.50 -27.71 3.57
CA GLN A 70 -16.15 -29.03 3.52
C GLN A 70 -15.54 -29.94 2.46
N LYS A 71 -15.11 -29.36 1.34
CA LYS A 71 -14.42 -30.07 0.25
C LYS A 71 -12.92 -30.25 0.49
N GLY A 72 -12.38 -29.71 1.59
CA GLY A 72 -10.97 -29.80 1.94
C GLY A 72 -10.07 -28.97 1.04
N TYR A 73 -10.57 -27.92 0.39
CA TYR A 73 -9.76 -26.98 -0.40
C TYR A 73 -9.14 -25.89 0.47
N LEU A 74 -9.80 -25.54 1.58
CA LEU A 74 -9.26 -24.68 2.62
C LEU A 74 -9.02 -25.50 3.89
N VAL A 75 -8.04 -25.08 4.67
CA VAL A 75 -7.72 -25.64 5.98
C VAL A 75 -7.47 -24.52 6.98
N ASP A 76 -7.83 -24.77 8.23
CA ASP A 76 -7.48 -23.88 9.34
C ASP A 76 -6.07 -24.22 9.80
N VAL A 77 -5.21 -23.20 9.84
CA VAL A 77 -3.82 -23.28 10.28
C VAL A 77 -3.66 -22.37 11.50
N LEU A 78 -3.08 -22.91 12.56
CA LEU A 78 -2.70 -22.10 13.72
C LEU A 78 -1.46 -21.28 13.33
N ASP A 79 -1.61 -19.97 13.20
CA ASP A 79 -0.47 -19.06 13.10
C ASP A 79 -0.06 -18.62 14.50
N THR A 80 1.21 -18.85 14.80
CA THR A 80 1.86 -18.35 16.02
C THR A 80 2.80 -17.24 15.56
N SER A 81 2.23 -16.10 15.18
CA SER A 81 3.00 -14.95 14.74
C SER A 81 3.90 -14.42 15.86
N PHE A 82 4.88 -13.57 15.52
CA PHE A 82 5.86 -12.97 16.45
C PHE A 82 5.26 -12.29 17.70
N SER A 83 3.95 -12.00 17.71
CA SER A 83 3.23 -11.41 18.83
C SER A 83 2.94 -12.38 20.00
N GLY A 84 3.17 -13.69 19.82
CA GLY A 84 2.84 -14.71 20.83
C GLY A 84 1.34 -15.01 20.96
N VAL A 85 0.49 -14.36 20.16
CA VAL A 85 -0.95 -14.63 20.08
C VAL A 85 -1.19 -15.71 19.03
N THR A 86 -1.84 -16.80 19.42
CA THR A 86 -2.27 -17.83 18.48
C THR A 86 -3.53 -17.38 17.77
N THR A 87 -3.44 -17.09 16.47
CA THR A 87 -4.58 -16.76 15.60
C THR A 87 -4.86 -17.92 14.66
N MET A 88 -6.14 -18.24 14.45
CA MET A 88 -6.53 -19.20 13.44
C MET A 88 -6.57 -18.49 12.08
N GLU A 89 -5.71 -18.91 11.15
CA GLU A 89 -5.69 -18.40 9.79
C GLU A 89 -6.25 -19.45 8.81
N ARG A 90 -6.97 -18.98 7.79
CA ARG A 90 -7.45 -19.84 6.70
C ARG A 90 -6.41 -19.90 5.59
N HIS A 91 -5.99 -21.11 5.24
CA HIS A 91 -4.99 -21.35 4.20
C HIS A 91 -5.55 -22.26 3.12
N ILE A 92 -4.97 -22.18 1.93
CA ILE A 92 -5.21 -23.18 0.88
C ILE A 92 -4.64 -24.51 1.36
N ASN A 93 -5.41 -25.59 1.23
CA ASN A 93 -4.94 -26.92 1.58
C ASN A 93 -3.70 -27.27 0.74
N PRO A 94 -2.55 -27.60 1.35
CA PRO A 94 -1.34 -27.97 0.61
C PRO A 94 -1.52 -29.25 -0.22
N ASP A 95 -2.44 -30.12 0.18
CA ASP A 95 -2.78 -31.35 -0.57
C ASP A 95 -3.69 -31.07 -1.77
N MET A 96 -4.24 -29.86 -1.88
CA MET A 96 -5.03 -29.48 -3.05
C MET A 96 -4.11 -29.32 -4.26
N SER A 97 -4.39 -30.11 -5.29
CA SER A 97 -3.70 -29.98 -6.59
C SER A 97 -3.99 -28.62 -7.23
N LYS A 98 -2.92 -27.89 -7.54
CA LYS A 98 -2.94 -26.68 -8.38
C LYS A 98 -3.51 -26.97 -9.76
N ASP A 99 -3.35 -28.20 -10.25
CA ASP A 99 -3.80 -28.61 -11.58
C ASP A 99 -5.31 -28.55 -11.73
N GLU A 100 -6.10 -28.76 -10.67
CA GLU A 100 -7.55 -28.65 -10.77
C GLU A 100 -7.98 -27.20 -11.03
N PHE A 101 -7.34 -26.23 -10.38
CA PHE A 101 -7.55 -24.81 -10.67
C PHE A 101 -7.13 -24.48 -12.10
N VAL A 102 -5.91 -24.84 -12.48
CA VAL A 102 -5.35 -24.61 -13.82
C VAL A 102 -6.23 -25.22 -14.90
N LYS A 103 -6.69 -26.46 -14.71
CA LYS A 103 -7.57 -27.18 -15.64
C LYS A 103 -8.87 -26.43 -15.86
N ARG A 104 -9.51 -25.92 -14.80
CA ARG A 104 -10.76 -25.16 -14.93
C ARG A 104 -10.55 -23.80 -15.59
N VAL A 105 -9.46 -23.10 -15.27
CA VAL A 105 -9.09 -21.86 -15.97
C VAL A 105 -8.81 -22.15 -17.46
N ASN A 106 -8.12 -23.25 -17.78
CA ASN A 106 -7.90 -23.66 -19.17
C ASN A 106 -9.21 -23.96 -19.90
N GLN A 107 -10.12 -24.72 -19.28
CA GLN A 107 -11.45 -24.98 -19.84
C GLN A 107 -12.21 -23.68 -20.09
N PHE A 108 -12.07 -22.70 -19.19
CA PHE A 108 -12.65 -21.38 -19.40
C PHE A 108 -12.06 -20.70 -20.63
N VAL A 109 -10.73 -20.54 -20.63
CA VAL A 109 -9.96 -19.83 -21.66
C VAL A 109 -10.23 -20.43 -23.04
N MET A 110 -10.29 -21.76 -23.16
CA MET A 110 -10.59 -22.46 -24.41
C MET A 110 -12.02 -22.22 -24.92
N ASN A 111 -12.99 -22.04 -24.02
CA ASN A 111 -14.39 -21.86 -24.38
C ASN A 111 -14.82 -20.40 -24.50
N PHE A 112 -13.95 -19.45 -24.15
CA PHE A 112 -14.28 -18.03 -24.16
C PHE A 112 -14.30 -17.46 -25.59
N GLN A 113 -15.49 -17.13 -26.06
CA GLN A 113 -15.74 -16.62 -27.42
C GLN A 113 -15.67 -15.09 -27.54
N GLY A 114 -15.48 -14.37 -26.42
CA GLY A 114 -15.38 -12.91 -26.45
C GLY A 114 -14.14 -12.45 -27.22
N THR A 115 -14.31 -11.41 -28.04
CA THR A 115 -13.26 -10.88 -28.92
C THR A 115 -12.52 -9.68 -28.34
N VAL A 116 -13.06 -9.06 -27.29
CA VAL A 116 -12.50 -7.89 -26.60
C VAL A 116 -12.40 -8.19 -25.11
N MET A 117 -11.27 -7.83 -24.51
CA MET A 117 -11.00 -8.00 -23.10
C MET A 117 -10.46 -6.69 -22.51
N GLU A 118 -10.96 -6.28 -21.36
CA GLU A 118 -10.49 -5.09 -20.64
C GLU A 118 -9.43 -5.49 -19.61
N SER A 119 -9.71 -6.53 -18.81
CA SER A 119 -8.78 -7.04 -17.79
C SER A 119 -8.75 -8.56 -17.69
N PHE A 120 -7.57 -9.08 -17.35
CA PHE A 120 -7.32 -10.48 -17.07
C PHE A 120 -6.57 -10.62 -15.74
N SER A 121 -7.18 -11.27 -14.77
CA SER A 121 -6.64 -11.38 -13.42
C SER A 121 -6.67 -12.81 -12.93
N VAL A 122 -5.55 -13.29 -12.40
CA VAL A 122 -5.44 -14.59 -11.74
C VAL A 122 -4.93 -14.37 -10.32
N ASN A 123 -5.69 -14.81 -9.33
CA ASN A 123 -5.35 -14.73 -7.92
C ASN A 123 -5.41 -16.12 -7.28
N PHE A 124 -4.29 -16.82 -7.34
CA PHE A 124 -4.20 -18.19 -6.86
C PHE A 124 -2.75 -18.60 -6.63
N HIS A 125 -2.51 -19.49 -5.67
CA HIS A 125 -1.17 -19.99 -5.40
C HIS A 125 -0.65 -20.87 -6.56
N LEU A 126 0.24 -20.31 -7.39
CA LEU A 126 0.89 -20.97 -8.53
C LEU A 126 2.41 -20.86 -8.40
N ASP A 127 3.14 -21.85 -8.93
CA ASP A 127 4.60 -21.85 -8.92
C ASP A 127 5.19 -22.15 -10.31
N HIS A 128 6.52 -22.24 -10.38
CA HIS A 128 7.26 -22.45 -11.62
C HIS A 128 6.72 -23.56 -12.52
N GLU A 129 6.12 -24.62 -11.98
CA GLU A 129 5.52 -25.71 -12.75
C GLU A 129 4.42 -25.23 -13.71
N GLN A 130 3.71 -24.15 -13.35
CA GLN A 130 2.62 -23.59 -14.15
C GLN A 130 3.06 -22.42 -15.05
N SER A 131 4.35 -22.06 -15.10
CA SER A 131 4.83 -20.89 -15.88
C SER A 131 4.40 -20.96 -17.36
N SER A 132 4.56 -22.12 -18.00
CA SER A 132 4.16 -22.32 -19.40
C SER A 132 2.66 -22.15 -19.65
N THR A 133 1.83 -22.44 -18.65
CA THR A 133 0.37 -22.26 -18.75
C THR A 133 -0.01 -20.80 -18.55
N ILE A 134 0.68 -20.09 -17.64
CA ILE A 134 0.53 -18.65 -17.45
C ILE A 134 0.88 -17.90 -18.73
N ASP A 135 1.96 -18.29 -19.43
CA ASP A 135 2.33 -17.72 -20.74
C ASP A 135 1.20 -17.88 -21.78
N GLN A 136 0.52 -19.03 -21.80
CA GLN A 136 -0.62 -19.26 -22.68
C GLN A 136 -1.80 -18.35 -22.33
N TRP A 137 -2.07 -18.15 -21.04
CA TRP A 137 -3.13 -17.24 -20.57
C TRP A 137 -2.85 -15.79 -20.95
N ILE A 138 -1.62 -15.34 -20.76
CA ILE A 138 -1.19 -13.99 -21.16
C ILE A 138 -1.34 -13.82 -22.66
N SER A 139 -0.86 -14.77 -23.46
CA SER A 139 -0.99 -14.75 -24.92
C SER A 139 -2.46 -14.67 -25.37
N PHE A 140 -3.33 -15.44 -24.70
CA PHE A 140 -4.75 -15.44 -24.96
C PHE A 140 -5.42 -14.08 -24.65
N ALA A 141 -5.06 -13.46 -23.54
CA ALA A 141 -5.59 -12.15 -23.13
C ALA A 141 -5.10 -11.04 -24.08
N ILE A 142 -3.81 -11.07 -24.41
CA ILE A 142 -3.18 -10.16 -25.37
C ILE A 142 -3.85 -10.23 -26.74
N ALA A 143 -4.14 -11.45 -27.25
CA ALA A 143 -4.81 -11.63 -28.53
C ALA A 143 -6.22 -11.00 -28.59
N ARG A 144 -6.79 -10.61 -27.44
CA ARG A 144 -8.10 -9.96 -27.29
C ARG A 144 -8.00 -8.49 -26.89
N GLY A 145 -6.81 -7.90 -26.99
CA GLY A 145 -6.61 -6.47 -26.74
C GLY A 145 -6.75 -6.08 -25.27
N VAL A 146 -6.34 -6.96 -24.34
CA VAL A 146 -6.36 -6.68 -22.90
C VAL A 146 -5.62 -5.38 -22.55
N GLY A 147 -6.20 -4.58 -21.66
CA GLY A 147 -5.60 -3.35 -21.13
C GLY A 147 -4.85 -3.58 -19.82
N ARG A 148 -5.38 -4.46 -18.96
CA ARG A 148 -4.82 -4.74 -17.63
C ARG A 148 -4.61 -6.23 -17.38
N ILE A 149 -3.43 -6.60 -16.91
CA ILE A 149 -3.12 -7.96 -16.47
C ILE A 149 -2.66 -7.94 -15.02
N ASP A 150 -3.32 -8.71 -14.14
CA ASP A 150 -2.93 -8.88 -12.74
C ASP A 150 -2.68 -10.36 -12.42
N LEU A 151 -1.44 -10.73 -12.13
CA LEU A 151 -1.04 -12.10 -11.75
C LEU A 151 -0.64 -12.12 -10.28
N LEU A 152 -1.58 -12.44 -9.39
CA LEU A 152 -1.45 -12.49 -7.93
C LEU A 152 -1.16 -13.93 -7.48
N LEU A 153 0.06 -14.39 -7.69
CA LEU A 153 0.41 -15.82 -7.62
C LEU A 153 0.64 -16.36 -6.19
N ILE A 154 0.39 -15.54 -5.18
CA ILE A 154 0.33 -15.98 -3.77
C ILE A 154 -1.06 -16.49 -3.41
N GLY A 155 -2.12 -15.98 -4.05
CA GLY A 155 -3.50 -16.43 -3.81
C GLY A 155 -4.22 -15.81 -2.61
N ARG A 156 -3.83 -14.59 -2.19
CA ARG A 156 -4.44 -13.91 -1.03
C ARG A 156 -5.97 -13.76 -1.20
N PRO A 157 -6.77 -13.87 -0.12
CA PRO A 157 -6.37 -13.86 1.30
C PRO A 157 -5.88 -15.22 1.83
N TYR A 158 -6.06 -16.32 1.11
CA TYR A 158 -5.68 -17.66 1.57
C TYR A 158 -4.27 -17.98 1.10
N ASN A 159 -3.29 -17.80 1.99
CA ASN A 159 -1.91 -18.17 1.69
C ASN A 159 -1.79 -19.70 1.61
N ALA A 160 -0.77 -20.18 0.87
CA ALA A 160 -0.31 -21.55 1.03
C ALA A 160 0.54 -21.67 2.31
N PRO A 161 0.46 -22.79 3.05
CA PRO A 161 1.23 -22.93 4.27
C PRO A 161 2.75 -22.91 4.00
N PRO A 162 3.57 -22.50 4.99
CA PRO A 162 5.01 -22.26 4.84
C PRO A 162 5.86 -23.48 4.49
N THR A 163 5.25 -24.67 4.36
CA THR A 163 5.92 -25.96 4.16
C THR A 163 6.34 -26.25 2.72
N GLY A 164 6.00 -25.39 1.76
CA GLY A 164 6.40 -25.58 0.35
C GLY A 164 6.49 -24.28 -0.43
N ARG A 165 7.57 -23.50 -0.27
CA ARG A 165 7.89 -22.44 -1.24
C ARG A 165 8.43 -23.09 -2.51
N GLY A 166 7.53 -23.54 -3.38
CA GLY A 166 7.86 -23.80 -4.78
C GLY A 166 8.56 -22.57 -5.39
N ASN A 167 9.43 -22.78 -6.36
CA ASN A 167 10.11 -21.67 -7.01
C ASN A 167 9.07 -20.73 -7.67
N PRO A 168 9.26 -19.39 -7.60
CA PRO A 168 8.36 -18.44 -8.25
C PRO A 168 8.18 -18.73 -9.75
N CYS A 169 7.02 -18.39 -10.31
CA CYS A 169 6.78 -18.50 -11.75
C CYS A 169 7.75 -17.62 -12.53
N THR A 170 8.33 -18.14 -13.60
CA THR A 170 9.16 -17.32 -14.49
C THR A 170 8.24 -16.52 -15.40
N PHE A 171 8.49 -15.21 -15.51
CA PHE A 171 7.73 -14.34 -16.39
C PHE A 171 8.66 -13.76 -17.47
N ASP A 172 8.44 -14.16 -18.72
CA ASP A 172 9.18 -13.63 -19.88
C ASP A 172 8.43 -12.45 -20.50
N PHE A 173 8.96 -11.24 -20.29
CA PHE A 173 8.43 -10.02 -20.90
C PHE A 173 8.45 -10.04 -22.44
N GLY A 174 9.27 -10.92 -23.04
CA GLY A 174 9.29 -11.17 -24.49
C GLY A 174 7.94 -11.61 -25.06
N ILE A 175 7.04 -12.19 -24.24
CA ILE A 175 5.70 -12.58 -24.69
C ILE A 175 4.82 -11.39 -25.05
N ILE A 176 4.99 -10.28 -24.32
CA ILE A 176 4.25 -9.04 -24.53
C ILE A 176 4.81 -8.29 -25.74
N SER A 177 6.11 -8.35 -25.95
CA SER A 177 6.75 -7.59 -27.02
C SER A 177 6.56 -8.20 -28.41
N LYS A 178 6.61 -9.54 -28.51
CA LYS A 178 6.38 -10.26 -29.77
C LYS A 178 4.99 -10.01 -30.36
N SER A 179 4.04 -9.63 -29.52
CA SER A 179 2.62 -9.52 -29.87
C SER A 179 2.19 -8.10 -30.27
N ASN A 180 3.10 -7.11 -30.31
CA ASN A 180 2.81 -5.71 -30.67
C ASN A 180 1.53 -5.16 -29.99
N THR A 181 1.38 -5.43 -28.69
CA THR A 181 0.16 -5.07 -27.96
C THR A 181 0.02 -3.55 -27.86
N SER A 182 -1.04 -3.01 -28.45
CA SER A 182 -1.31 -1.56 -28.42
C SER A 182 -2.15 -1.14 -27.21
N THR A 183 -2.78 -2.10 -26.54
CA THR A 183 -3.81 -1.87 -25.51
C THR A 183 -3.28 -2.02 -24.09
N LEU A 184 -2.30 -2.91 -23.85
CA LEU A 184 -1.79 -3.20 -22.52
C LEU A 184 -1.13 -1.95 -21.92
N ASN A 185 -1.70 -1.47 -20.82
CA ASN A 185 -1.28 -0.26 -20.13
C ASN A 185 -1.06 -0.47 -18.63
N HIS A 186 -1.56 -1.55 -18.04
CA HIS A 186 -1.35 -1.91 -16.63
C HIS A 186 -0.88 -3.37 -16.50
N LEU A 187 0.20 -3.59 -15.74
CA LEU A 187 0.70 -4.92 -15.42
C LEU A 187 1.04 -5.02 -13.93
N ARG A 188 0.44 -5.99 -13.24
CA ARG A 188 0.75 -6.32 -11.84
C ARG A 188 1.20 -7.77 -11.75
N LEU A 189 2.39 -8.00 -11.21
CA LEU A 189 2.97 -9.33 -11.03
C LEU A 189 3.34 -9.54 -9.56
N GLU A 190 2.79 -10.57 -8.94
CA GLU A 190 3.14 -11.00 -7.59
C GLU A 190 3.84 -12.36 -7.62
N ASN A 191 4.89 -12.53 -6.82
CA ASN A 191 5.61 -13.81 -6.68
C ASN A 191 6.13 -14.37 -8.03
N CYS A 192 6.75 -13.49 -8.82
CA CYS A 192 7.34 -13.83 -10.12
C CYS A 192 8.88 -13.77 -10.09
N LEU A 193 9.50 -14.48 -11.03
CA LEU A 193 10.93 -14.43 -11.34
C LEU A 193 11.09 -13.67 -12.66
N VAL A 194 11.69 -12.49 -12.61
CA VAL A 194 11.83 -11.58 -13.74
C VAL A 194 13.31 -11.25 -13.96
N PHE A 195 13.84 -11.63 -15.12
CA PHE A 195 15.22 -11.36 -15.51
C PHE A 195 15.30 -10.66 -16.85
N HIS A 196 16.41 -9.96 -17.08
CA HIS A 196 16.70 -9.41 -18.39
C HIS A 196 16.86 -10.57 -19.40
N PRO A 197 16.25 -10.51 -20.59
CA PRO A 197 16.46 -11.53 -21.62
C PRO A 197 17.95 -11.64 -21.94
N THR A 198 18.53 -12.82 -21.77
CA THR A 198 19.94 -13.05 -22.15
C THR A 198 19.99 -13.14 -23.68
N ASN A 199 20.76 -12.28 -24.34
CA ASN A 199 21.00 -12.26 -25.80
C ASN A 199 19.92 -11.64 -26.71
N CYS A 200 19.07 -10.75 -26.21
CA CYS A 200 18.16 -9.94 -27.04
C CYS A 200 18.08 -8.51 -26.50
N ASP A 201 17.90 -7.54 -27.41
CA ASP A 201 17.58 -6.16 -27.01
C ASP A 201 16.22 -6.13 -26.33
N PHE A 202 16.12 -5.39 -25.21
CA PHE A 202 14.84 -5.19 -24.54
C PHE A 202 13.89 -4.42 -25.45
N THR A 203 12.81 -5.06 -25.84
CA THR A 203 11.79 -4.50 -26.71
C THR A 203 10.86 -3.55 -25.94
N PRO A 204 10.71 -2.28 -26.37
CA PRO A 204 9.86 -1.28 -25.73
C PRO A 204 8.40 -1.69 -25.51
N LEU A 205 7.90 -1.59 -24.27
CA LEU A 205 6.47 -1.69 -23.96
C LEU A 205 5.81 -0.32 -24.14
N LYS A 206 5.49 0.01 -25.39
CA LYS A 206 5.16 1.39 -25.82
C LYS A 206 3.93 2.02 -25.17
N ASN A 207 3.03 1.22 -24.59
CA ASN A 207 1.77 1.69 -24.01
C ASN A 207 1.65 1.44 -22.50
N LEU A 208 2.64 0.78 -21.89
CA LEU A 208 2.62 0.50 -20.47
C LEU A 208 2.68 1.82 -19.68
N ARG A 209 1.70 2.04 -18.80
CA ARG A 209 1.56 3.21 -17.94
C ARG A 209 1.82 2.88 -16.48
N SER A 210 1.45 1.69 -16.03
CA SER A 210 1.67 1.25 -14.64
C SER A 210 2.27 -0.15 -14.62
N LEU A 211 3.31 -0.32 -13.81
CA LEU A 211 3.92 -1.60 -13.50
C LEU A 211 4.01 -1.76 -11.98
N SER A 212 3.39 -2.82 -11.46
CA SER A 212 3.58 -3.23 -10.07
C SER A 212 4.23 -4.61 -10.02
N LEU A 213 5.36 -4.70 -9.31
CA LEU A 213 6.08 -5.95 -9.03
C LEU A 213 6.07 -6.15 -7.52
N GLU A 214 5.52 -7.28 -7.08
CA GLU A 214 5.29 -7.57 -5.66
C GLU A 214 5.90 -8.92 -5.31
N ARG A 215 6.65 -9.00 -4.20
CA ARG A 215 7.27 -10.23 -3.68
C ARG A 215 8.03 -11.03 -4.75
N SER A 216 8.59 -10.31 -5.73
CA SER A 216 9.16 -10.88 -6.95
C SER A 216 10.69 -10.82 -6.92
N LYS A 217 11.33 -11.80 -7.53
CA LYS A 217 12.79 -11.84 -7.72
C LYS A 217 13.14 -11.13 -9.01
N LEU A 218 13.97 -10.08 -8.93
CA LEU A 218 14.24 -9.15 -10.01
C LEU A 218 15.74 -9.05 -10.33
N ASP A 219 16.03 -8.81 -11.60
CA ASP A 219 17.33 -8.32 -12.09
C ASP A 219 17.33 -6.79 -12.09
N GLU A 220 18.38 -6.17 -11.57
CA GLU A 220 18.53 -4.71 -11.59
C GLU A 220 18.57 -4.17 -13.02
N THR A 221 19.30 -4.86 -13.90
CA THR A 221 19.50 -4.47 -15.30
C THR A 221 18.20 -4.52 -16.10
N PHE A 222 17.25 -5.37 -15.70
CA PHE A 222 15.92 -5.43 -16.28
C PHE A 222 15.13 -4.16 -15.97
N ILE A 223 15.14 -3.70 -14.70
CA ILE A 223 14.41 -2.49 -14.28
C ILE A 223 14.98 -1.25 -14.98
N GLU A 224 16.31 -1.14 -15.03
CA GLU A 224 17.00 -0.04 -15.72
C GLU A 224 16.62 -0.02 -17.22
N SER A 225 16.66 -1.18 -17.88
CA SER A 225 16.28 -1.31 -19.29
C SER A 225 14.79 -0.98 -19.50
N LEU A 226 13.92 -1.40 -18.59
CA LEU A 226 12.49 -1.13 -18.65
C LEU A 226 12.20 0.38 -18.56
N LEU A 227 12.87 1.09 -17.65
CA LEU A 227 12.70 2.53 -17.45
C LEU A 227 13.17 3.35 -18.66
N VAL A 228 14.23 2.90 -19.34
CA VAL A 228 14.73 3.54 -20.58
C VAL A 228 13.80 3.27 -21.77
N ASN A 229 13.25 2.06 -21.86
CA ASN A 229 12.51 1.60 -23.04
C ASN A 229 10.98 1.74 -22.94
N CYS A 230 10.42 2.20 -21.83
CA CYS A 230 8.97 2.36 -21.64
C CYS A 230 8.59 3.86 -21.51
N PRO A 231 8.46 4.61 -22.62
CA PRO A 231 8.34 6.07 -22.60
C PRO A 231 6.99 6.62 -22.08
N ARG A 232 6.04 5.74 -21.77
CA ARG A 232 4.72 6.10 -21.22
C ARG A 232 4.51 5.60 -19.80
N LEU A 233 5.53 4.99 -19.18
CA LEU A 233 5.41 4.47 -17.83
C LEU A 233 5.32 5.65 -16.85
N GLU A 234 4.17 5.80 -16.23
CA GLU A 234 3.81 6.85 -15.29
C GLU A 234 3.92 6.37 -13.84
N GLU A 235 3.74 5.07 -13.60
CA GLU A 235 3.76 4.47 -12.25
C GLU A 235 4.62 3.21 -12.20
N LEU A 236 5.50 3.13 -11.19
CA LEU A 236 6.29 1.95 -10.86
C LEU A 236 6.17 1.64 -9.37
N CYS A 237 5.68 0.44 -9.05
CA CYS A 237 5.62 -0.09 -7.69
C CYS A 237 6.51 -1.33 -7.55
N LEU A 238 7.40 -1.30 -6.56
CA LEU A 238 8.30 -2.39 -6.18
C LEU A 238 8.04 -2.69 -4.71
N ILE A 239 7.36 -3.79 -4.40
CA ILE A 239 6.93 -4.13 -3.04
C ILE A 239 7.52 -5.48 -2.65
N SER A 240 8.33 -5.52 -1.60
CA SER A 240 8.98 -6.72 -1.09
C SER A 240 9.76 -7.49 -2.16
N CYS A 241 10.33 -6.79 -3.14
CA CYS A 241 11.10 -7.40 -4.21
C CYS A 241 12.50 -7.81 -3.75
N VAL A 242 12.99 -8.91 -4.32
CA VAL A 242 14.33 -9.43 -4.08
C VAL A 242 15.20 -9.15 -5.29
N PHE A 243 16.19 -8.28 -5.11
CA PHE A 243 17.20 -7.99 -6.12
C PHE A 243 18.36 -8.99 -6.05
N LYS A 244 19.08 -9.12 -7.16
CA LYS A 244 20.20 -10.06 -7.31
C LYS A 244 21.43 -9.64 -6.50
N SER A 245 21.70 -8.35 -6.42
CA SER A 245 22.89 -7.78 -5.82
C SER A 245 22.75 -6.34 -5.31
N SER A 246 21.90 -5.50 -5.90
CA SER A 246 21.85 -4.06 -5.55
C SER A 246 20.51 -3.40 -5.87
N MET A 247 20.33 -2.14 -5.46
CA MET A 247 19.22 -1.32 -5.94
C MET A 247 19.51 -0.86 -7.38
N PRO A 248 18.56 -0.95 -8.33
CA PRO A 248 18.73 -0.39 -9.67
C PRO A 248 18.79 1.14 -9.66
N GLU A 249 19.48 1.72 -10.64
CA GLU A 249 19.42 3.15 -10.89
C GLU A 249 18.07 3.54 -11.51
N ILE A 250 17.34 4.45 -10.86
CA ILE A 250 16.00 4.84 -11.34
C ILE A 250 16.10 6.12 -12.16
N VAL A 251 16.20 5.96 -13.47
CA VAL A 251 16.26 7.06 -14.44
C VAL A 251 15.09 6.96 -15.43
N SER A 252 14.19 7.94 -15.42
CA SER A 252 13.02 7.93 -16.31
C SER A 252 12.55 9.33 -16.72
N SER A 253 12.13 9.45 -17.97
CA SER A 253 11.56 10.70 -18.52
C SER A 253 10.03 10.78 -18.46
N SER A 254 9.37 9.70 -18.04
CA SER A 254 7.90 9.58 -18.01
C SER A 254 7.32 9.32 -16.62
N LEU A 255 8.12 8.80 -15.69
CA LEU A 255 7.65 8.37 -14.38
C LEU A 255 7.11 9.54 -13.54
N CYS A 256 5.90 9.38 -13.02
CA CYS A 256 5.17 10.33 -12.18
C CYS A 256 5.01 9.84 -10.74
N HIS A 257 4.94 8.53 -10.53
CA HIS A 257 4.77 7.88 -9.23
C HIS A 257 5.75 6.73 -9.07
N LEU A 258 6.48 6.71 -7.95
CA LEU A 258 7.42 5.64 -7.60
C LEU A 258 7.14 5.16 -6.17
N LYS A 259 6.95 3.85 -6.01
CA LYS A 259 6.80 3.19 -4.71
C LYS A 259 7.83 2.07 -4.55
N VAL A 260 8.66 2.12 -3.52
CA VAL A 260 9.68 1.10 -3.22
C VAL A 260 9.61 0.73 -1.74
N ILE A 261 8.92 -0.38 -1.43
CA ILE A 261 8.63 -0.79 -0.04
C ILE A 261 9.22 -2.17 0.25
N GLY A 262 9.96 -2.37 1.33
CA GLY A 262 10.41 -3.68 1.80
C GLY A 262 11.35 -4.44 0.86
N CYS A 263 11.96 -3.77 -0.11
CA CYS A 263 12.86 -4.40 -1.08
C CYS A 263 14.24 -4.72 -0.47
N TYR A 264 14.88 -5.79 -0.94
CA TYR A 264 16.16 -6.24 -0.40
C TYR A 264 16.96 -7.05 -1.42
N PHE A 265 18.22 -7.30 -1.13
CA PHE A 265 19.02 -8.35 -1.77
C PHE A 265 19.59 -9.29 -0.72
N VAL A 266 20.00 -10.48 -1.13
CA VAL A 266 20.65 -11.45 -0.24
C VAL A 266 22.16 -11.35 -0.44
N SER A 267 22.88 -10.94 0.61
CA SER A 267 24.34 -10.84 0.55
C SER A 267 24.99 -12.23 0.43
N LYS A 268 26.29 -12.27 0.08
CA LYS A 268 27.07 -13.52 0.02
C LYS A 268 27.07 -14.30 1.34
N CYS A 269 26.85 -13.61 2.46
CA CYS A 269 26.77 -14.19 3.79
C CYS A 269 25.35 -14.67 4.15
N TYR A 270 24.43 -14.77 3.18
CA TYR A 270 23.02 -15.17 3.37
C TYR A 270 22.19 -14.26 4.28
N HIS A 271 22.65 -13.03 4.49
CA HIS A 271 21.88 -12.02 5.23
C HIS A 271 21.05 -11.17 4.27
N GLN A 272 19.80 -10.93 4.64
CA GLN A 272 18.93 -9.98 3.96
C GLN A 272 19.44 -8.55 4.20
N VAL A 273 19.70 -7.83 3.12
CA VAL A 273 20.15 -6.43 3.14
C VAL A 273 19.10 -5.59 2.44
N THR A 274 18.43 -4.71 3.19
CA THR A 274 17.49 -3.73 2.65
C THR A 274 18.19 -2.86 1.60
N VAL A 275 17.52 -2.62 0.48
CA VAL A 275 18.03 -1.69 -0.54
C VAL A 275 17.86 -0.24 -0.10
N ASN A 276 18.77 0.62 -0.53
CA ASN A 276 18.67 2.07 -0.35
C ASN A 276 18.63 2.72 -1.73
N LEU A 277 17.69 3.65 -1.95
CA LEU A 277 17.59 4.37 -3.22
C LEU A 277 18.67 5.47 -3.25
N VAL A 278 19.71 5.27 -4.05
CA VAL A 278 20.88 6.17 -4.12
C VAL A 278 20.76 7.17 -5.27
N LEU A 279 20.29 6.72 -6.44
CA LEU A 279 20.15 7.55 -7.64
C LEU A 279 18.70 7.54 -8.12
N LEU A 280 18.12 8.73 -8.23
CA LEU A 280 16.77 8.95 -8.74
C LEU A 280 16.76 10.19 -9.64
N ASP A 281 16.68 9.98 -10.96
CA ASP A 281 16.56 11.05 -11.94
C ASP A 281 15.24 10.92 -12.71
N CYS A 282 14.21 11.61 -12.20
CA CYS A 282 12.85 11.54 -12.72
C CYS A 282 12.21 12.93 -12.73
N LEU A 283 12.36 13.65 -13.84
CA LEU A 283 11.96 15.06 -13.94
C LEU A 283 10.45 15.32 -13.76
N LYS A 284 9.60 14.31 -14.00
CA LYS A 284 8.15 14.40 -13.87
C LYS A 284 7.60 13.75 -12.60
N LEU A 285 8.48 13.26 -11.71
CA LEU A 285 8.06 12.57 -10.51
C LEU A 285 7.31 13.54 -9.60
N THR A 286 6.10 13.18 -9.18
CA THR A 286 5.23 13.97 -8.30
C THR A 286 4.99 13.33 -6.95
N SER A 287 5.07 11.99 -6.88
CA SER A 287 4.95 11.20 -5.65
C SER A 287 6.06 10.17 -5.53
N LEU A 288 6.62 10.04 -4.33
CA LEU A 288 7.66 9.08 -3.98
C LEU A 288 7.34 8.41 -2.63
N GLU A 289 7.21 7.09 -2.61
CA GLU A 289 6.99 6.30 -1.39
C GLU A 289 8.14 5.33 -1.19
N LEU A 290 8.78 5.37 -0.03
CA LEU A 290 9.95 4.56 0.32
C LEU A 290 9.75 3.90 1.68
N ASP A 291 10.26 2.67 1.85
CA ASP A 291 10.23 2.01 3.17
C ASP A 291 11.09 2.79 4.17
N CYS A 292 12.35 3.00 3.78
CA CYS A 292 13.34 3.63 4.62
C CYS A 292 14.35 4.39 3.77
N LEU A 293 14.63 5.64 4.15
CA LEU A 293 15.70 6.44 3.54
C LEU A 293 16.93 6.35 4.45
N ARG A 294 18.05 5.78 3.98
CA ARG A 294 19.26 5.64 4.80
C ARG A 294 20.34 6.62 4.37
N LEU A 295 20.91 7.33 5.34
CA LEU A 295 21.95 8.35 5.11
C LEU A 295 23.36 7.86 5.42
N THR A 296 23.48 6.75 6.12
CA THR A 296 24.76 6.12 6.48
C THR A 296 24.79 4.68 5.97
N SER A 297 25.95 4.24 5.51
CA SER A 297 26.24 2.82 5.24
C SER A 297 26.42 2.07 6.57
N SER A 298 26.34 0.73 6.52
CA SER A 298 26.69 -0.14 7.65
C SER A 298 28.17 -0.01 8.08
N GLU A 299 28.99 0.58 7.22
CA GLU A 299 30.40 0.91 7.45
C GLU A 299 30.54 2.44 7.53
N ASP A 300 30.06 3.09 8.61
CA ASP A 300 30.28 4.48 9.09
C ASP A 300 30.39 5.66 8.09
N GLY A 301 30.11 5.46 6.81
CA GLY A 301 30.24 6.44 5.74
C GLY A 301 28.88 7.02 5.36
N PHE A 302 28.86 8.29 4.98
CA PHE A 302 27.66 8.91 4.41
C PHE A 302 27.40 8.34 3.01
N VAL A 303 26.14 7.97 2.74
CA VAL A 303 25.70 7.60 1.40
C VAL A 303 25.42 8.90 0.63
N THR A 304 26.06 9.07 -0.53
CA THR A 304 25.78 10.20 -1.41
C THR A 304 24.47 9.94 -2.15
N LEU A 305 23.40 10.63 -1.76
CA LEU A 305 22.12 10.60 -2.46
C LEU A 305 22.14 11.56 -3.65
N ASN A 306 21.72 11.09 -4.82
CA ASN A 306 21.61 11.89 -6.04
C ASN A 306 20.17 11.87 -6.56
N PHE A 307 19.37 12.82 -6.07
CA PHE A 307 17.97 12.97 -6.45
C PHE A 307 17.78 14.21 -7.31
N ASN A 308 17.32 13.99 -8.55
CA ASN A 308 16.90 15.03 -9.49
C ASN A 308 15.40 14.85 -9.78
N THR A 309 14.57 15.46 -8.91
CA THR A 309 13.10 15.32 -8.94
C THR A 309 12.42 16.67 -8.72
N PRO A 310 12.61 17.65 -9.63
CA PRO A 310 12.18 19.04 -9.43
C PRO A 310 10.65 19.23 -9.31
N MET A 311 9.86 18.24 -9.73
CA MET A 311 8.39 18.28 -9.66
C MET A 311 7.80 17.53 -8.46
N LEU A 312 8.64 17.02 -7.54
CA LEU A 312 8.19 16.19 -6.43
C LEU A 312 7.35 17.02 -5.45
N LYS A 313 6.11 16.59 -5.23
CA LYS A 313 5.14 17.25 -4.34
C LYS A 313 4.82 16.44 -3.10
N SER A 314 4.91 15.13 -3.18
CA SER A 314 4.58 14.21 -2.09
C SER A 314 5.71 13.22 -1.86
N ILE A 315 6.11 13.04 -0.60
CA ILE A 315 7.05 12.00 -0.21
C ILE A 315 6.60 11.28 1.07
N GLU A 316 6.78 9.97 1.09
CA GLU A 316 6.57 9.11 2.26
C GLU A 316 7.82 8.26 2.52
N PHE A 317 8.31 8.26 3.77
CA PHE A 317 9.39 7.37 4.18
C PHE A 317 9.49 7.15 5.70
N SER A 318 10.11 6.04 6.09
CA SER A 318 10.48 5.79 7.49
C SER A 318 11.94 6.17 7.80
N ILE A 319 12.17 6.66 9.02
CA ILE A 319 13.49 6.93 9.59
C ILE A 319 13.94 5.72 10.42
N PRO A 320 15.17 5.20 10.21
CA PRO A 320 15.74 4.18 11.08
C PRO A 320 15.80 4.61 12.55
N SER A 321 15.61 3.68 13.50
CA SER A 321 15.62 3.96 14.95
C SER A 321 16.90 4.62 15.49
N ASN A 322 18.02 4.48 14.78
CA ASN A 322 19.33 5.02 15.16
C ASN A 322 19.65 6.40 14.54
N GLN A 323 18.70 7.06 13.86
CA GLN A 323 18.94 8.32 13.18
C GLN A 323 18.06 9.47 13.70
N VAL A 324 18.53 10.70 13.51
CA VAL A 324 17.90 11.91 14.05
C VAL A 324 17.00 12.55 12.99
N LEU A 325 15.73 12.80 13.35
CA LEU A 325 14.73 13.46 12.49
C LEU A 325 15.23 14.76 11.84
N ASN A 326 16.02 15.55 12.56
CA ASN A 326 16.56 16.84 12.10
C ASN A 326 17.34 16.71 10.80
N THR A 327 18.10 15.62 10.64
CA THR A 327 18.88 15.37 9.42
C THR A 327 17.96 15.17 8.23
N TYR A 328 16.87 14.42 8.39
CA TYR A 328 15.91 14.13 7.32
C TYR A 328 15.08 15.34 6.93
N VAL A 329 14.69 16.17 7.89
CA VAL A 329 14.02 17.44 7.64
C VAL A 329 14.92 18.37 6.81
N ALA A 330 16.19 18.52 7.18
CA ALA A 330 17.15 19.33 6.43
C ALA A 330 17.35 18.78 5.00
N LEU A 331 17.40 17.46 4.82
CA LEU A 331 17.52 16.87 3.49
C LEU A 331 16.29 17.13 2.62
N CYS A 332 15.09 17.10 3.19
CA CYS A 332 13.88 17.45 2.45
C CYS A 332 13.95 18.89 1.93
N THR A 333 14.49 19.83 2.72
CA THR A 333 14.68 21.22 2.25
C THR A 333 15.71 21.36 1.12
N ILE A 334 16.67 20.45 1.04
CA ILE A 334 17.74 20.46 0.02
C ILE A 334 17.28 19.78 -1.27
N PHE A 335 16.73 18.56 -1.18
CA PHE A 335 16.41 17.74 -2.34
C PHE A 335 15.02 18.02 -2.90
N PHE A 336 14.07 18.48 -2.07
CA PHE A 336 12.66 18.60 -2.43
C PHE A 336 12.11 19.99 -2.10
N PRO A 337 12.60 21.05 -2.75
CA PRO A 337 12.23 22.43 -2.41
C PRO A 337 10.75 22.77 -2.64
N GLU A 338 10.06 22.05 -3.54
CA GLU A 338 8.65 22.24 -3.89
C GLU A 338 7.69 21.27 -3.16
N LEU A 339 8.18 20.59 -2.13
CA LEU A 339 7.42 19.58 -1.40
C LEU A 339 6.18 20.18 -0.71
N GLU A 340 5.00 19.63 -1.02
CA GLU A 340 3.71 20.06 -0.46
C GLU A 340 3.19 19.09 0.61
N ILE A 341 3.52 17.80 0.52
CA ILE A 341 3.06 16.72 1.41
C ILE A 341 4.26 15.90 1.87
N LEU A 342 4.42 15.77 3.19
CA LEU A 342 5.46 14.96 3.82
C LEU A 342 4.79 13.95 4.76
N ARG A 343 5.05 12.67 4.54
CA ARG A 343 4.63 11.57 5.42
C ARG A 343 5.88 10.90 5.98
N LEU A 344 5.93 10.78 7.29
CA LEU A 344 7.15 10.42 7.99
C LEU A 344 6.86 9.47 9.13
N THR A 345 7.41 8.27 9.02
CA THR A 345 7.37 7.27 10.10
C THR A 345 8.69 7.31 10.86
N THR A 346 8.68 7.43 12.18
CA THR A 346 9.89 7.42 13.01
C THR A 346 9.77 6.45 14.16
N PHE A 347 10.86 5.74 14.46
CA PHE A 347 11.00 4.83 15.61
C PHE A 347 11.80 5.46 16.76
N SER A 348 12.21 6.73 16.60
CA SER A 348 13.03 7.45 17.58
C SER A 348 12.30 8.71 18.04
N MET A 349 12.25 8.90 19.36
CA MET A 349 11.80 10.14 19.98
C MET A 349 12.92 11.17 19.92
N VAL A 350 12.61 12.37 19.43
CA VAL A 350 13.60 13.43 19.30
C VAL A 350 14.12 13.85 20.70
N THR A 351 15.39 13.60 20.96
CA THR A 351 16.04 13.86 22.25
C THR A 351 16.38 15.34 22.50
N THR A 352 16.36 16.17 21.47
CA THR A 352 16.62 17.61 21.56
C THR A 352 15.73 18.38 20.59
N SER A 353 15.08 19.46 21.05
CA SER A 353 14.22 20.31 20.23
C SER A 353 14.86 20.53 18.85
N PRO A 354 14.23 20.11 17.74
CA PRO A 354 14.73 20.38 16.41
C PRO A 354 14.95 21.88 16.26
N LYS A 355 16.21 22.31 16.20
CA LYS A 355 16.52 23.62 15.63
C LYS A 355 16.38 23.46 14.13
N ILE A 356 15.15 23.47 13.63
CA ILE A 356 14.88 23.54 12.20
C ILE A 356 15.30 24.95 11.77
N THR A 357 16.56 25.08 11.36
CA THR A 357 17.17 26.37 11.03
C THR A 357 16.70 26.93 9.69
N GLN A 358 16.07 26.10 8.86
CA GLN A 358 15.55 26.49 7.55
C GLN A 358 14.07 26.10 7.41
N PRO A 359 13.18 27.05 7.10
CA PRO A 359 11.76 26.76 6.96
C PRO A 359 11.47 25.92 5.72
N ILE A 360 10.57 24.93 5.84
CA ILE A 360 10.04 24.16 4.71
C ILE A 360 8.89 24.98 4.09
N LYS A 361 9.24 25.85 3.15
CA LYS A 361 8.37 26.96 2.74
C LYS A 361 7.10 26.56 2.02
N HIS A 362 7.06 25.39 1.37
CA HIS A 362 5.93 24.98 0.53
C HIS A 362 5.07 23.86 1.15
N LEU A 363 5.46 23.36 2.33
CA LEU A 363 4.78 22.24 2.95
C LEU A 363 3.38 22.65 3.42
N LYS A 364 2.37 21.94 2.94
CA LYS A 364 0.95 22.15 3.27
C LYS A 364 0.41 21.05 4.17
N GLN A 365 0.93 19.83 4.06
CA GLN A 365 0.49 18.70 4.87
C GLN A 365 1.70 17.96 5.44
N LEU A 366 1.67 17.72 6.75
CA LEU A 366 2.64 16.90 7.44
C LEU A 366 1.93 15.79 8.20
N HIS A 367 2.32 14.55 7.92
CA HIS A 367 1.86 13.36 8.61
C HIS A 367 3.05 12.72 9.31
N LEU A 368 2.96 12.60 10.63
CA LEU A 368 3.96 11.95 11.46
C LEU A 368 3.36 10.71 12.09
N PHE A 369 4.01 9.58 11.90
CA PHE A 369 3.69 8.33 12.55
C PHE A 369 4.84 7.96 13.46
N ILE A 370 4.60 7.90 14.77
CA ILE A 370 5.64 7.77 15.79
C ILE A 370 5.47 6.43 16.49
N PHE A 371 6.41 5.54 16.21
CA PHE A 371 6.55 4.27 16.91
C PHE A 371 7.42 4.45 18.14
N VAL A 372 6.83 4.27 19.33
CA VAL A 372 7.54 4.37 20.61
C VAL A 372 7.89 2.96 21.09
N ASP A 373 9.17 2.61 21.09
CA ASP A 373 9.65 1.34 21.65
C ASP A 373 10.07 1.52 23.12
N SER A 374 9.47 0.72 24.00
CA SER A 374 9.71 0.71 25.45
C SER A 374 11.18 0.48 25.85
N TYR A 375 11.99 -0.16 25.01
CA TYR A 375 13.38 -0.51 25.34
C TYR A 375 14.40 0.62 25.11
N ILE A 376 14.01 1.74 24.47
CA ILE A 376 14.95 2.78 24.01
C ILE A 376 15.17 3.89 25.07
N LEU A 377 14.42 3.89 26.18
CA LEU A 377 14.10 5.14 26.88
C LEU A 377 14.72 5.32 28.28
N ASP A 378 15.54 4.39 28.77
CA ASP A 378 15.93 4.35 30.21
C ASP A 378 16.78 5.54 30.72
N ASP A 379 17.38 6.38 29.87
CA ASP A 379 18.34 7.42 30.34
C ASP A 379 18.26 8.83 29.68
N MET A 380 17.28 9.13 28.82
CA MET A 380 17.26 10.40 28.06
C MET A 380 16.09 11.33 28.42
N GLU A 381 16.38 12.63 28.59
CA GLU A 381 15.39 13.69 28.82
C GLU A 381 14.75 14.10 27.49
N TYR A 382 13.55 13.59 27.20
CA TYR A 382 12.83 13.86 25.95
C TYR A 382 12.09 15.22 26.01
N ASP A 383 12.03 15.94 24.89
CA ASP A 383 11.24 17.18 24.75
C ASP A 383 9.96 16.92 23.95
N PRO A 384 8.85 16.52 24.57
CA PRO A 384 7.64 16.11 23.86
C PRO A 384 6.89 17.28 23.18
N LEU A 385 7.28 18.55 23.42
CA LEU A 385 6.68 19.74 22.80
C LEU A 385 7.34 20.16 21.49
N TRP A 386 8.32 19.39 21.01
CA TRP A 386 9.05 19.69 19.79
C TRP A 386 8.15 19.85 18.55
N PHE A 387 6.94 19.29 18.56
CA PHE A 387 5.93 19.47 17.51
C PHE A 387 5.54 20.94 17.29
N LEU A 388 5.63 21.80 18.31
CA LEU A 388 5.38 23.23 18.15
C LEU A 388 6.42 23.90 17.25
N ASN A 389 7.67 23.41 17.26
CA ASN A 389 8.73 23.91 16.39
C ASN A 389 8.45 23.59 14.92
N ILE A 390 7.69 22.53 14.64
CA ILE A 390 7.27 22.20 13.27
C ILE A 390 6.38 23.31 12.71
N LEU A 391 5.41 23.79 13.51
CA LEU A 391 4.53 24.88 13.10
C LEU A 391 5.35 26.13 12.79
N GLN A 392 6.34 26.44 13.60
CA GLN A 392 7.25 27.56 13.32
C GLN A 392 8.08 27.35 12.04
N ALA A 393 8.52 26.12 11.78
CA ALA A 393 9.33 25.77 10.62
C ALA A 393 8.53 25.65 9.30
N CYS A 394 7.22 25.46 9.37
CA CYS A 394 6.36 25.19 8.21
C CYS A 394 5.25 26.26 8.11
N PRO A 395 5.57 27.51 7.73
CA PRO A 395 4.62 28.64 7.83
C PRO A 395 3.37 28.52 6.94
N LEU A 396 3.41 27.67 5.90
CA LEU A 396 2.28 27.41 5.01
C LEU A 396 1.53 26.12 5.33
N LEU A 397 1.82 25.49 6.48
CA LEU A 397 1.21 24.21 6.86
C LEU A 397 -0.29 24.40 7.07
N GLN A 398 -1.10 23.59 6.40
CA GLN A 398 -2.57 23.62 6.46
C GLN A 398 -3.12 22.47 7.30
N LYS A 399 -2.46 21.31 7.26
CA LYS A 399 -2.82 20.11 8.02
C LYS A 399 -1.59 19.53 8.72
N LEU A 400 -1.72 19.27 10.02
CA LEU A 400 -0.75 18.51 10.81
C LEU A 400 -1.43 17.27 11.38
N SER A 401 -0.88 16.08 11.10
CA SER A 401 -1.34 14.80 11.64
C SER A 401 -0.20 14.15 12.40
N ILE A 402 -0.43 13.77 13.66
CA ILE A 402 0.54 13.08 14.51
C ILE A 402 -0.15 11.85 15.11
N MET A 403 0.41 10.67 14.84
CA MET A 403 -0.10 9.38 15.29
C MET A 403 0.94 8.71 16.18
N PHE A 404 0.55 8.26 17.36
CA PHE A 404 1.41 7.54 18.29
C PHE A 404 0.99 6.07 18.41
N THR A 405 1.96 5.15 18.44
CA THR A 405 1.72 3.74 18.80
C THR A 405 2.38 3.40 20.14
N ASP A 406 1.65 2.66 20.97
CA ASP A 406 2.03 2.15 22.30
C ASP A 406 2.40 3.20 23.36
N LEU A 407 1.45 3.45 24.27
CA LEU A 407 1.38 4.67 25.10
C LEU A 407 1.57 4.46 26.60
N GLU A 408 1.72 3.21 27.07
CA GLU A 408 1.93 2.91 28.49
C GLU A 408 3.13 3.68 29.09
N PHE A 409 4.03 4.18 28.23
CA PHE A 409 5.18 5.00 28.62
C PHE A 409 4.85 6.42 29.10
N PHE A 410 3.82 7.08 28.56
CA PHE A 410 3.55 8.50 28.87
C PHE A 410 2.71 8.71 30.14
N GLU A 411 2.20 7.65 30.75
CA GLU A 411 1.31 7.74 31.92
C GLU A 411 2.00 8.26 33.18
N ASN A 412 3.31 8.04 33.30
CA ASN A 412 4.08 8.30 34.52
C ASN A 412 5.04 9.50 34.41
N GLN A 413 4.96 10.29 33.34
CA GLN A 413 5.81 11.48 33.20
C GLN A 413 5.38 12.57 34.19
N LYS A 414 6.36 13.17 34.88
CA LYS A 414 6.11 14.34 35.74
C LYS A 414 5.75 15.54 34.86
N ASP A 415 4.80 16.34 35.30
CA ASP A 415 4.49 17.62 34.67
C ASP A 415 5.76 18.48 34.63
N VAL A 416 6.24 18.79 33.42
CA VAL A 416 7.34 19.73 33.22
C VAL A 416 6.76 21.01 32.63
N MET A 417 6.67 22.07 33.45
CA MET A 417 6.35 23.39 32.95
C MET A 417 7.56 23.92 32.18
N ARG A 418 7.40 24.16 30.86
CA ARG A 418 8.41 24.81 30.03
C ARG A 418 7.87 26.09 29.44
N ASP A 419 8.72 27.11 29.38
CA ASP A 419 8.42 28.32 28.64
C ASP A 419 8.40 28.00 27.14
N VAL A 420 7.21 27.98 26.54
CA VAL A 420 7.04 27.82 25.10
C VAL A 420 7.34 29.17 24.42
N GLU A 421 8.24 29.17 23.44
CA GLU A 421 8.50 30.35 22.63
C GLU A 421 7.22 30.79 21.90
N THR A 422 6.84 32.06 22.09
CA THR A 422 5.66 32.64 21.45
C THR A 422 5.81 32.62 19.93
N PHE A 423 4.82 32.08 19.22
CA PHE A 423 4.78 32.07 17.76
C PHE A 423 3.41 32.51 17.23
N SER A 424 3.30 32.63 15.91
CA SER A 424 2.05 32.88 15.20
C SER A 424 1.99 31.97 13.99
N HIS A 425 0.84 31.34 13.75
CA HIS A 425 0.63 30.51 12.58
C HIS A 425 -0.71 30.82 11.90
N ASP A 426 -0.66 31.26 10.65
CA ASP A 426 -1.83 31.80 9.96
C ASP A 426 -2.40 30.88 8.87
N GLU A 427 -1.81 29.72 8.60
CA GLU A 427 -2.32 28.81 7.56
C GLU A 427 -2.88 27.47 8.07
N VAL A 428 -2.55 27.05 9.29
CA VAL A 428 -2.99 25.75 9.83
C VAL A 428 -4.48 25.79 10.13
N LYS A 429 -5.20 24.83 9.57
CA LYS A 429 -6.67 24.69 9.68
C LYS A 429 -7.04 23.46 10.49
N VAL A 430 -6.32 22.36 10.30
CA VAL A 430 -6.66 21.07 10.88
C VAL A 430 -5.45 20.49 11.59
N ILE A 431 -5.64 20.08 12.84
CA ILE A 431 -4.68 19.26 13.57
C ILE A 431 -5.35 17.95 13.98
N GLU A 432 -4.68 16.84 13.74
CA GLU A 432 -5.11 15.49 14.15
C GLU A 432 -4.03 14.90 15.06
N LEU A 433 -4.42 14.54 16.28
CA LEU A 433 -3.60 13.80 17.23
C LEU A 433 -4.27 12.46 17.50
N GLY A 434 -3.63 11.36 17.11
CA GLY A 434 -4.12 10.00 17.31
C GLY A 434 -3.21 9.20 18.22
N GLY A 435 -3.78 8.28 18.98
CA GLY A 435 -3.06 7.56 20.03
C GLY A 435 -2.75 8.49 21.22
N CYS A 436 -3.70 9.31 21.66
CA CYS A 436 -3.49 10.21 22.79
C CYS A 436 -4.03 9.63 24.11
N VAL A 437 -3.35 9.90 25.23
CA VAL A 437 -3.77 9.45 26.58
C VAL A 437 -4.24 10.58 27.50
N GLY A 438 -4.12 11.84 27.09
CA GLY A 438 -4.46 13.04 27.86
C GLY A 438 -3.37 13.46 28.86
N ASN A 439 -2.10 13.26 28.50
CA ASN A 439 -0.96 13.69 29.34
C ASN A 439 -0.71 15.21 29.26
N TRP A 440 0.26 15.71 30.02
CA TRP A 440 0.50 17.14 30.15
C TRP A 440 0.96 17.80 28.84
N PHE A 441 1.81 17.14 28.04
CA PHE A 441 2.35 17.75 26.82
C PHE A 441 1.32 17.79 25.69
N GLU A 442 0.42 16.80 25.60
CA GLU A 442 -0.71 16.84 24.67
C GLU A 442 -1.62 18.03 24.99
N ILE A 443 -1.93 18.24 26.27
CA ILE A 443 -2.75 19.37 26.74
C ILE A 443 -2.04 20.69 26.43
N GLU A 444 -0.76 20.80 26.79
CA GLU A 444 0.05 21.99 26.56
C GLU A 444 0.17 22.30 25.05
N PHE A 445 0.40 21.29 24.21
CA PHE A 445 0.43 21.45 22.76
C PHE A 445 -0.91 21.98 22.24
N VAL A 446 -2.04 21.38 22.63
CA VAL A 446 -3.39 21.84 22.25
C VAL A 446 -3.62 23.29 22.68
N MET A 447 -3.25 23.65 23.90
CA MET A 447 -3.40 25.02 24.41
C MET A 447 -2.57 26.03 23.60
N ASN A 448 -1.31 25.70 23.31
CA ASN A 448 -0.44 26.58 22.53
C ASN A 448 -0.93 26.73 21.09
N VAL A 449 -1.42 25.65 20.46
CA VAL A 449 -2.04 25.73 19.13
C VAL A 449 -3.28 26.62 19.17
N LEU A 450 -4.21 26.42 20.11
CA LEU A 450 -5.43 27.24 20.22
C LEU A 450 -5.10 28.72 20.39
N LYS A 451 -4.02 29.03 21.12
CA LYS A 451 -3.56 30.40 21.38
C LYS A 451 -2.90 31.05 20.16
N TYR A 452 -2.11 30.32 19.39
CA TYR A 452 -1.21 30.90 18.38
C TYR A 452 -1.58 30.57 16.92
N ALA A 453 -2.54 29.68 16.68
CA ALA A 453 -3.02 29.33 15.34
C ALA A 453 -4.34 30.04 14.99
N HIS A 454 -4.27 31.11 14.22
CA HIS A 454 -5.42 32.03 14.02
C HIS A 454 -6.49 31.50 13.07
N LYS A 455 -6.11 30.75 12.03
CA LYS A 455 -7.05 30.16 11.04
C LYS A 455 -7.47 28.73 11.37
N LEU A 456 -7.15 28.25 12.56
CA LEU A 456 -7.51 26.92 13.01
C LEU A 456 -9.03 26.72 12.94
N GLU A 457 -9.47 25.64 12.28
CA GLU A 457 -10.87 25.25 12.16
C GLU A 457 -11.22 24.22 13.25
N HIS A 458 -10.40 23.17 13.40
CA HIS A 458 -10.58 22.17 14.44
C HIS A 458 -9.30 21.43 14.80
N ILE A 459 -9.26 20.91 16.03
CA ILE A 459 -8.26 19.95 16.52
C ILE A 459 -9.01 18.67 16.85
N VAL A 460 -8.60 17.54 16.25
CA VAL A 460 -9.10 16.21 16.60
C VAL A 460 -8.10 15.55 17.52
N VAL A 461 -8.55 15.10 18.69
CA VAL A 461 -7.76 14.27 19.60
C VAL A 461 -8.48 12.94 19.78
N SER A 462 -7.79 11.86 19.45
CA SER A 462 -8.31 10.50 19.47
C SER A 462 -7.39 9.59 20.27
N PRO A 463 -7.93 8.68 21.10
CA PRO A 463 -7.13 7.64 21.75
C PRO A 463 -6.71 6.54 20.77
N TYR A 464 -7.29 6.54 19.58
CA TYR A 464 -6.94 5.64 18.51
C TYR A 464 -5.98 6.33 17.56
N TRP A 465 -5.11 5.56 16.92
CA TRP A 465 -4.37 6.02 15.74
C TRP A 465 -5.07 5.52 14.49
N ARG A 466 -4.64 5.93 13.31
CA ARG A 466 -5.14 5.40 12.03
C ARG A 466 -4.03 5.40 11.01
N ASP A 467 -4.08 4.48 10.07
CA ASP A 467 -3.20 4.54 8.91
C ASP A 467 -3.72 5.63 7.96
N ASP A 468 -2.83 6.20 7.15
CA ASP A 468 -3.08 7.44 6.39
C ASP A 468 -4.24 7.35 5.37
N ASP A 469 -4.71 6.14 5.05
CA ASP A 469 -5.84 5.87 4.13
C ASP A 469 -7.09 5.29 4.83
N SER A 470 -7.05 4.99 6.13
CA SER A 470 -8.23 4.41 6.81
C SER A 470 -9.17 5.52 7.32
N SER A 471 -10.45 5.42 6.94
CA SER A 471 -11.52 6.14 7.66
C SER A 471 -11.63 5.69 9.11
N ASP A 472 -11.14 4.48 9.38
CA ASP A 472 -11.34 3.76 10.62
C ASP A 472 -10.14 3.95 11.53
N TRP A 473 -10.43 4.23 12.78
CA TRP A 473 -9.48 4.39 13.87
C TRP A 473 -9.06 3.01 14.39
N ASN A 474 -7.78 2.70 14.32
CA ASN A 474 -7.17 1.41 14.69
C ASN A 474 -6.37 1.57 16.00
N SER A 475 -6.82 0.95 17.09
CA SER A 475 -5.99 0.55 18.24
C SER A 475 -6.84 -0.16 19.29
N ASN A 476 -6.19 -0.81 20.27
CA ASN A 476 -6.84 -1.18 21.51
C ASN A 476 -7.10 0.11 22.32
N PRO A 477 -8.35 0.43 22.73
CA PRO A 477 -8.66 1.71 23.37
C PRO A 477 -8.04 1.79 24.75
N VAL A 478 -6.88 2.45 24.87
CA VAL A 478 -6.30 2.83 26.17
C VAL A 478 -6.70 4.28 26.51
N TRP A 479 -7.91 4.71 26.15
CA TRP A 479 -8.45 5.92 26.78
C TRP A 479 -8.96 5.55 28.15
N PHE A 480 -8.13 5.75 29.17
CA PHE A 480 -8.69 5.96 30.49
C PHE A 480 -9.58 7.20 30.40
N GLN A 481 -10.87 7.09 30.75
CA GLN A 481 -11.79 8.24 30.81
C GLN A 481 -11.21 9.45 31.59
N SER A 482 -10.21 9.18 32.46
CA SER A 482 -9.41 10.18 33.16
C SER A 482 -8.65 11.15 32.24
N GLY A 483 -8.15 10.72 31.08
CA GLY A 483 -7.40 11.56 30.14
C GLY A 483 -8.27 12.62 29.46
N ARG A 484 -9.40 12.19 28.88
CA ARG A 484 -10.42 13.10 28.30
C ARG A 484 -10.88 14.14 29.31
N LYS A 485 -11.16 13.67 30.53
CA LYS A 485 -11.62 14.50 31.63
C LYS A 485 -10.56 15.51 32.03
N ARG A 486 -9.30 15.09 32.18
CA ARG A 486 -8.16 15.96 32.51
C ARG A 486 -7.97 17.08 31.50
N MET A 487 -7.97 16.76 30.20
CA MET A 487 -7.86 17.77 29.14
C MET A 487 -9.03 18.76 29.15
N SER A 488 -10.25 18.25 29.31
CA SER A 488 -11.46 19.09 29.38
C SER A 488 -11.46 20.00 30.61
N GLU A 489 -11.06 19.49 31.78
CA GLU A 489 -11.00 20.25 33.03
C GLU A 489 -9.93 21.34 32.96
N LYS A 490 -8.72 21.02 32.48
CA LYS A 490 -7.63 21.98 32.27
C LYS A 490 -8.03 23.14 31.36
N LEU A 491 -8.60 22.84 30.20
CA LEU A 491 -9.06 23.86 29.23
C LEU A 491 -10.22 24.72 29.76
N GLN A 492 -11.01 24.21 30.70
CA GLN A 492 -12.07 24.97 31.37
C GLN A 492 -11.53 25.87 32.47
N ILE A 493 -10.63 25.36 33.32
CA ILE A 493 -10.03 26.09 34.45
C ILE A 493 -9.21 27.28 33.95
N GLU A 494 -8.49 27.11 32.84
CA GLU A 494 -7.58 28.13 32.30
C GLU A 494 -8.28 29.10 31.32
N GLU A 495 -9.61 29.04 31.19
CA GLU A 495 -10.43 29.92 30.33
C GLU A 495 -9.90 30.05 28.88
N VAL A 496 -9.42 28.95 28.30
CA VAL A 496 -8.75 28.94 26.99
C VAL A 496 -9.74 29.31 25.87
N VAL A 497 -9.44 30.40 25.15
CA VAL A 497 -10.19 30.87 23.98
C VAL A 497 -10.02 29.88 22.82
N GLY A 498 -11.11 29.57 22.10
CA GLY A 498 -11.08 28.67 20.94
C GLY A 498 -11.31 27.20 21.26
N ARG A 499 -11.57 26.84 22.52
CA ARG A 499 -11.80 25.45 22.95
C ARG A 499 -12.93 24.73 22.23
N GLU A 500 -13.89 25.46 21.67
CA GLU A 500 -14.99 24.92 20.84
C GLU A 500 -14.50 24.25 19.55
N LYS A 501 -13.26 24.54 19.14
CA LYS A 501 -12.59 23.91 17.99
C LYS A 501 -12.02 22.53 18.33
N LEU A 502 -11.96 22.14 19.60
CA LEU A 502 -11.44 20.85 20.04
C LEU A 502 -12.51 19.76 19.95
N VAL A 503 -12.22 18.71 19.19
CA VAL A 503 -13.03 17.51 19.04
C VAL A 503 -12.30 16.36 19.74
N LEU A 504 -12.85 15.93 20.88
CA LEU A 504 -12.38 14.76 21.62
C LEU A 504 -13.24 13.56 21.18
N ILE A 505 -12.67 12.59 20.46
CA ILE A 505 -13.36 11.39 19.95
C ILE A 505 -13.57 10.38 21.06
#